data_AF-A0A9X6RUJ9-F1
#
_entry.id   AF-A0A9X6RUJ9-F1
#
_cell.length_a   1.000
_cell.length_b   1.000
_cell.length_c   1.000
_cell.angle_alpha   90.00
_cell.angle_beta   90.00
_cell.angle_gamma   90.00
#
_symmetry.space_group_name_H-M   'P 1'
#
loop_
_entity.id
_entity.type
_entity.pdbx_description
1 polymer ?
#
loop_
_entity_poly.entity_id
_entity_poly.type
_entity_poly.pdbx_seq_one_letter_code
_entity_poly.pdbx_strand_id
1 'polypeptide(L)'
;MTRISTKDFRNLPIEKWNVTTFREYLKHEHEERYKIPYVTRSYAMEGRMLKMSLAEYNQEVLKRFIDACFADYKPTREYPGLNFAFMYSYMRSRLLPRVLEEIRRKEARLSQNTEYIEVSTEEIIDYL
;
A
#
# COMPACT_ATOMS: atom_id res chain seq x y z
N MET A 1 26.74 1.24 5.77
CA MET A 1 25.32 0.82 5.76
C MET A 1 25.13 -0.22 4.66
N THR A 2 24.68 -1.42 5.01
CA THR A 2 24.44 -2.50 4.04
C THR A 2 23.24 -2.13 3.17
N ARG A 3 23.38 -2.22 1.84
CA ARG A 3 22.28 -1.94 0.92
C ARG A 3 21.23 -3.04 1.04
N ILE A 4 20.03 -2.71 1.53
CA ILE A 4 18.89 -3.63 1.57
C ILE A 4 18.43 -3.91 0.14
N SER A 5 18.20 -5.18 -0.18
CA SER A 5 17.71 -5.61 -1.49
C SER A 5 16.30 -5.09 -1.73
N THR A 6 15.99 -4.66 -2.95
CA THR A 6 14.62 -4.24 -3.31
C THR A 6 13.62 -5.40 -3.31
N LYS A 7 14.10 -6.64 -3.26
CA LYS A 7 13.24 -7.82 -3.10
C LYS A 7 12.85 -8.08 -1.64
N ASP A 8 13.59 -7.53 -0.69
CA ASP A 8 13.34 -7.70 0.73
C ASP A 8 12.37 -6.62 1.22
N PHE A 9 11.10 -6.75 0.83
CA PHE A 9 10.06 -5.79 1.20
C PHE A 9 9.82 -5.72 2.72
N ARG A 10 10.18 -6.77 3.48
CA ARG A 10 9.96 -6.82 4.93
C ARG A 10 10.90 -5.89 5.68
N ASN A 11 12.13 -5.74 5.19
CA ASN A 11 13.15 -4.90 5.83
C ASN A 11 13.35 -3.55 5.11
N LEU A 12 12.84 -3.40 3.87
CA LEU A 12 12.97 -2.15 3.12
C LEU A 12 11.93 -1.13 3.58
N PRO A 13 12.33 0.11 3.94
CA PRO A 13 11.39 1.19 4.26
C PRO A 13 10.45 1.47 3.08
N ILE A 14 9.17 1.74 3.39
CA ILE A 14 8.10 1.87 2.37
C ILE A 14 8.41 2.95 1.33
N GLU A 15 9.11 4.02 1.72
CA GLU A 15 9.51 5.14 0.86
C GLU A 15 10.49 4.71 -0.23
N LYS A 16 11.17 3.58 -0.04
CA LYS A 16 12.13 2.99 -0.99
C LYS A 16 11.52 1.90 -1.85
N TRP A 17 10.26 1.53 -1.61
CA TRP A 17 9.59 0.51 -2.42
C TRP A 17 9.45 0.98 -3.86
N ASN A 18 9.77 0.07 -4.78
CA ASN A 18 9.60 0.27 -6.21
C ASN A 18 8.83 -0.91 -6.80
N VAL A 19 8.66 -0.93 -8.12
CA VAL A 19 7.92 -1.98 -8.84
C VAL A 19 8.40 -3.40 -8.47
N THR A 20 9.70 -3.60 -8.28
CA THR A 20 10.24 -4.91 -7.87
C THR A 20 9.76 -5.27 -6.46
N THR A 21 9.85 -4.33 -5.52
CA THR A 21 9.39 -4.54 -4.14
C THR A 21 7.90 -4.86 -4.08
N PHE A 22 7.07 -4.11 -4.82
CA PHE A 22 5.63 -4.37 -4.88
C PHE A 22 5.29 -5.72 -5.51
N ARG A 23 6.05 -6.19 -6.51
CA ARG A 23 5.85 -7.53 -7.08
C ARG A 23 6.15 -8.64 -6.08
N GLU A 24 7.24 -8.52 -5.33
CA GLU A 24 7.57 -9.50 -4.28
C GLU A 24 6.51 -9.46 -3.16
N TYR A 25 6.03 -8.28 -2.80
CA TYR A 25 4.94 -8.11 -1.84
C TYR A 25 3.63 -8.76 -2.31
N LEU A 26 3.19 -8.44 -3.54
CA LEU A 26 1.98 -9.03 -4.14
C LEU A 26 2.05 -10.55 -4.20
N LYS A 27 3.20 -11.08 -4.64
CA LYS A 27 3.44 -12.51 -4.69
C LYS A 27 3.31 -13.14 -3.31
N HIS A 28 4.00 -12.57 -2.32
CA HIS A 28 3.95 -13.05 -0.94
C HIS A 28 2.53 -13.07 -0.39
N GLU A 29 1.83 -11.93 -0.42
CA GLU A 29 0.48 -11.81 0.14
C GLU A 29 -0.52 -12.76 -0.54
N HIS A 30 -0.40 -12.93 -1.85
CA HIS A 30 -1.22 -13.85 -2.60
C HIS A 30 -0.98 -15.31 -2.22
N GLU A 31 0.28 -15.73 -2.23
CA GLU A 31 0.67 -17.11 -1.92
C GLU A 31 0.34 -17.44 -0.45
N GLU A 32 0.54 -16.50 0.46
CA GLU A 32 0.16 -16.66 1.86
C GLU A 32 -1.35 -16.77 2.06
N ARG A 33 -2.15 -15.95 1.37
CA ARG A 33 -3.60 -15.93 1.58
C ARG A 33 -4.34 -17.07 0.89
N TYR A 34 -3.98 -17.34 -0.36
CA TYR A 34 -4.73 -18.26 -1.21
C TYR A 34 -4.06 -19.63 -1.35
N LYS A 35 -2.83 -19.79 -0.85
CA LYS A 35 -2.05 -21.03 -0.93
C LYS A 35 -1.90 -21.56 -2.37
N ILE A 36 -1.89 -20.64 -3.33
CA ILE A 36 -1.71 -20.91 -4.76
C ILE A 36 -0.65 -19.95 -5.34
N PRO A 37 0.10 -20.36 -6.39
CA PRO A 37 1.12 -19.53 -7.00
C PRO A 37 0.56 -18.21 -7.55
N TYR A 38 1.30 -17.11 -7.37
CA TYR A 38 0.94 -15.83 -7.99
C TYR A 38 1.17 -15.89 -9.50
N VAL A 39 0.11 -15.63 -10.28
CA VAL A 39 0.18 -15.61 -11.74
C VAL A 39 -0.49 -14.38 -12.31
N THR A 40 0.13 -13.80 -13.34
CA THR A 40 -0.41 -12.69 -14.10
C THR A 40 -0.25 -12.96 -15.59
N ARG A 41 -1.21 -12.50 -16.40
CA ARG A 41 -1.20 -12.73 -17.85
C ARG A 41 0.02 -12.09 -18.52
N SER A 42 0.46 -10.94 -18.04
CA SER A 42 1.64 -10.24 -18.55
C SER A 42 2.33 -9.48 -17.43
N TYR A 43 3.48 -10.00 -16.99
CA TYR A 43 4.32 -9.32 -16.01
C TYR A 43 4.77 -7.94 -16.49
N ALA A 44 4.99 -7.77 -17.80
CA ALA A 44 5.36 -6.49 -18.39
C ALA A 44 4.23 -5.45 -18.22
N MET A 45 2.98 -5.83 -18.51
CA MET A 45 1.82 -4.94 -18.34
C MET A 45 1.63 -4.59 -16.86
N GLU A 46 1.68 -5.59 -15.98
CA GLU A 46 1.55 -5.39 -14.54
C GLU A 46 2.62 -4.44 -13.99
N GLY A 47 3.86 -4.56 -14.48
CA GLY A 47 4.94 -3.64 -14.14
C GLY A 47 4.68 -2.20 -14.58
N ARG A 48 4.07 -2.01 -15.75
CA ARG A 48 3.67 -0.67 -16.23
C ARG A 48 2.57 -0.09 -15.36
N MET A 49 1.56 -0.89 -15.00
CA MET A 49 0.46 -0.46 -14.12
C MET A 49 0.99 -0.06 -12.73
N LEU A 50 1.90 -0.85 -12.14
CA LEU A 50 2.56 -0.51 -10.87
C LEU A 50 3.36 0.78 -11.00
N LYS A 51 4.15 0.93 -12.08
CA LYS A 51 4.93 2.15 -12.31
C LYS A 51 4.05 3.39 -12.46
N MET A 52 2.95 3.28 -13.19
CA MET A 52 1.97 4.37 -13.34
C MET A 52 1.32 4.72 -12.00
N SER A 53 0.92 3.70 -11.23
CA SER A 53 0.31 3.90 -9.91
C SER A 53 1.29 4.57 -8.94
N LEU A 54 2.59 4.27 -9.01
CA LEU A 54 3.63 4.94 -8.22
C LEU A 54 3.97 6.36 -8.69
N ALA A 55 3.68 6.68 -9.95
CA ALA A 55 3.85 8.04 -10.45
C ALA A 55 2.65 8.93 -10.07
N GLU A 56 1.46 8.33 -10.04
CA GLU A 56 0.21 9.01 -9.68
C GLU A 56 0.01 9.11 -8.16
N TYR A 57 0.48 8.10 -7.42
CA TYR A 57 0.32 7.97 -5.97
C TYR A 57 1.66 7.60 -5.32
N ASN A 58 1.81 7.88 -4.03
CA ASN A 58 2.98 7.44 -3.27
C ASN A 58 2.89 5.93 -2.91
N GLN A 59 4.00 5.39 -2.38
CA GLN A 59 4.14 3.99 -2.03
C GLN A 59 3.14 3.54 -0.94
N GLU A 60 2.87 4.41 0.05
CA GLU A 60 1.93 4.10 1.13
C GLU A 60 0.51 3.94 0.61
N VAL A 61 0.04 4.84 -0.26
CA VAL A 61 -1.28 4.75 -0.91
C VAL A 61 -1.39 3.45 -1.70
N LEU A 62 -0.37 3.13 -2.52
CA LEU A 62 -0.39 1.92 -3.34
C LEU A 62 -0.41 0.65 -2.48
N LYS A 63 0.39 0.59 -1.42
CA LYS A 63 0.38 -0.55 -0.49
C LYS A 63 -0.99 -0.73 0.14
N ARG A 64 -1.58 0.34 0.69
CA ARG A 64 -2.92 0.26 1.30
C ARG A 64 -4.01 -0.11 0.31
N PHE A 65 -3.91 0.35 -0.93
CA PHE A 65 -4.82 -0.06 -1.98
C PHE A 65 -4.74 -1.57 -2.24
N ILE A 66 -3.54 -2.13 -2.34
CA ILE A 66 -3.32 -3.57 -2.51
C ILE A 66 -3.89 -4.35 -1.30
N ASP A 67 -3.65 -3.86 -0.09
CA ASP A 67 -4.14 -4.47 1.15
C ASP A 67 -5.66 -4.49 1.21
N ALA A 68 -6.30 -3.36 0.86
CA ALA A 68 -7.75 -3.26 0.75
C ALA A 68 -8.30 -4.21 -0.32
N CYS A 69 -7.62 -4.36 -1.46
CA CYS A 69 -8.04 -5.30 -2.50
C CYS A 69 -8.02 -6.75 -2.00
N PHE A 70 -6.92 -7.17 -1.36
CA PHE A 70 -6.84 -8.52 -0.80
C PHE A 70 -7.89 -8.74 0.30
N ALA A 71 -8.17 -7.73 1.14
CA ALA A 71 -9.14 -7.82 2.22
C ALA A 71 -10.60 -7.89 1.74
N ASP A 72 -10.94 -7.14 0.69
CA ASP A 72 -12.28 -7.10 0.10
C ASP A 72 -12.59 -8.35 -0.74
N TYR A 73 -11.58 -8.98 -1.32
CA TYR A 73 -11.75 -10.05 -2.28
C TYR A 73 -12.15 -11.39 -1.65
N LYS A 74 -13.17 -12.01 -2.24
CA LYS A 74 -13.64 -13.35 -1.91
C LYS A 74 -13.35 -14.29 -3.07
N PRO A 75 -12.40 -15.23 -2.92
CA PRO A 75 -12.08 -16.20 -3.97
C PRO A 75 -13.29 -17.03 -4.39
N THR A 76 -13.37 -17.29 -5.69
CA THR A 76 -14.34 -18.20 -6.29
C THR A 76 -13.61 -19.31 -7.03
N ARG A 77 -14.33 -20.36 -7.45
CA ARG A 77 -13.72 -21.46 -8.23
C ARG A 77 -13.10 -20.97 -9.54
N GLU A 78 -13.72 -20.00 -10.21
CA GLU A 78 -13.23 -19.44 -11.48
C GLU A 78 -12.08 -18.45 -11.26
N TYR A 79 -12.13 -17.71 -10.14
CA TYR A 79 -11.13 -16.70 -9.79
C TYR A 79 -10.59 -16.98 -8.38
N PRO A 80 -9.67 -17.94 -8.23
CA PRO A 80 -9.20 -18.40 -6.93
C PRO A 80 -8.23 -17.44 -6.24
N GLY A 81 -7.75 -16.40 -6.95
CA GLY A 81 -6.81 -15.43 -6.42
C GLY A 81 -6.83 -14.12 -7.20
N LEU A 82 -5.89 -13.24 -6.85
CA LEU A 82 -5.78 -11.89 -7.41
C LEU A 82 -4.38 -11.58 -7.91
N ASN A 83 -4.31 -10.91 -9.05
CA ASN A 83 -3.10 -10.20 -9.48
C ASN A 83 -3.37 -8.71 -9.58
N PHE A 84 -2.31 -7.92 -9.70
CA PHE A 84 -2.44 -6.47 -9.69
C PHE A 84 -3.18 -5.94 -10.92
N ALA A 85 -3.09 -6.60 -12.07
CA ALA A 85 -3.89 -6.22 -13.24
C ALA A 85 -5.41 -6.33 -12.97
N PHE A 86 -5.84 -7.35 -12.25
CA PHE A 86 -7.24 -7.49 -11.81
C PHE A 86 -7.61 -6.37 -10.82
N MET A 87 -6.78 -6.14 -9.80
CA MET A 87 -7.01 -5.08 -8.81
C MET A 87 -7.16 -3.71 -9.49
N TYR A 88 -6.23 -3.38 -10.38
CA TYR A 88 -6.18 -2.13 -11.12
C TYR A 88 -7.41 -1.91 -12.01
N SER A 89 -7.89 -2.97 -12.66
CA SER A 89 -8.97 -2.89 -13.65
C SER A 89 -10.36 -2.92 -13.02
N TYR A 90 -10.55 -3.73 -11.97
CA TYR A 90 -11.90 -4.01 -11.44
C TYR A 90 -12.16 -3.48 -10.03
N MET A 91 -11.11 -3.26 -9.23
CA MET A 91 -11.28 -2.88 -7.81
C MET A 91 -10.91 -1.42 -7.54
N ARG A 92 -10.08 -0.82 -8.40
CA ARG A 92 -9.54 0.53 -8.23
C ARG A 92 -10.61 1.60 -8.02
N SER A 93 -11.63 1.66 -8.88
CA SER A 93 -12.67 2.70 -8.81
C SER A 93 -13.46 2.68 -7.50
N ARG A 94 -13.62 1.51 -6.87
CA ARG A 94 -14.36 1.35 -5.62
C ARG A 94 -13.49 1.55 -4.39
N LEU A 95 -12.28 1.00 -4.38
CA LEU A 95 -11.45 0.92 -3.17
C LEU A 95 -10.46 2.08 -3.04
N LEU A 96 -9.92 2.58 -4.15
CA LEU A 96 -8.90 3.63 -4.09
C LEU A 96 -9.42 4.95 -3.47
N PRO A 97 -10.64 5.45 -3.78
CA PRO A 97 -11.17 6.64 -3.12
C PRO A 97 -11.31 6.48 -1.60
N ARG A 98 -11.68 5.27 -1.13
CA ARG A 98 -11.79 4.97 0.30
C ARG A 98 -10.43 5.03 0.99
N VAL A 99 -9.41 4.42 0.37
CA VAL A 99 -8.03 4.44 0.90
C VAL A 99 -7.49 5.87 0.99
N LEU A 100 -7.71 6.69 -0.04
CA LEU A 100 -7.29 8.10 -0.03
C LEU A 100 -7.96 8.90 1.09
N GLU A 101 -9.26 8.69 1.29
CA GLU A 101 -10.01 9.34 2.37
C GLU A 101 -9.54 8.88 3.76
N GLU A 102 -9.26 7.59 3.94
CA GLU A 102 -8.72 7.06 5.20
C GLU A 102 -7.34 7.64 5.54
N ILE A 103 -6.47 7.78 4.54
CA ILE A 103 -5.15 8.41 4.69
C ILE A 103 -5.32 9.88 5.07
N ARG A 104 -6.14 10.64 4.33
CA ARG A 104 -6.43 12.05 4.63
C ARG A 104 -6.95 12.22 6.05
N ARG A 105 -7.90 11.39 6.49
CA ARG A 105 -8.43 11.42 7.87
C ARG A 105 -7.37 11.11 8.90
N LYS A 106 -6.45 10.19 8.61
CA LYS A 106 -5.35 9.84 9.51
C LYS A 106 -4.36 10.99 9.64
N GLU A 107 -4.00 11.63 8.52
CA GLU A 107 -3.14 12.81 8.51
C GLU A 107 -3.77 13.99 9.27
N ALA A 108 -5.04 14.29 9.02
CA ALA A 108 -5.75 15.36 9.74
C ALA A 108 -5.77 15.15 11.27
N ARG A 109 -5.99 13.90 11.73
CA ARG A 109 -5.94 13.57 13.16
C ARG A 109 -4.53 13.70 13.75
N LEU A 110 -3.50 13.36 12.99
CA LEU A 110 -2.11 13.51 13.44
C LEU A 110 -1.74 14.98 13.54
N SER A 111 -2.11 15.80 12.56
CA SER A 111 -1.88 17.25 12.59
C SER A 111 -2.55 17.91 13.79
N GLN A 112 -3.83 17.58 14.04
CA GLN A 112 -4.52 18.08 15.24
C GLN A 112 -3.81 17.65 16.52
N ASN A 113 -3.45 16.38 16.67
CA ASN A 113 -2.76 15.91 17.87
C ASN A 113 -1.39 16.56 18.07
N THR A 114 -0.62 16.83 17.00
CA THR A 114 0.65 17.55 17.09
C THR A 114 0.45 18.99 17.57
N GLU A 115 -0.52 19.71 17.01
CA GLU A 115 -0.87 21.08 17.45
C GLU A 115 -1.26 21.10 18.94
N TYR A 116 -2.05 20.14 19.42
CA TYR A 116 -2.39 20.04 20.85
C TYR A 116 -1.17 19.77 21.75
N ILE A 117 -0.20 18.97 21.29
CA ILE A 117 1.01 18.67 22.08
C ILE A 117 1.93 19.89 22.16
N GLU A 118 2.17 20.58 21.03
CA GLU A 118 3.04 21.77 21.00
C GLU A 118 2.49 22.90 21.90
N VAL A 119 1.19 23.20 21.78
CA VAL A 119 0.52 24.22 22.64
C VAL A 119 0.61 23.83 24.12
N SER A 120 0.39 22.57 24.45
CA SER A 120 0.49 22.10 25.84
C SER A 120 1.92 22.19 26.41
N THR A 121 2.96 22.02 25.59
CA THR A 121 4.36 22.14 26.06
C THR A 121 4.81 23.59 26.22
N GLU A 122 4.32 24.51 25.39
CA GLU A 122 4.60 25.94 25.52
C GLU A 122 3.93 26.53 26.76
N GLU A 123 2.68 26.16 27.06
CA GLU A 123 1.97 26.62 28.27
C GLU A 123 2.63 26.15 29.59
N ILE A 124 3.35 25.03 29.58
CA ILE A 124 4.09 24.53 30.76
C ILE A 124 5.40 25.32 30.99
N ILE A 125 6.02 25.83 29.93
CA ILE A 125 7.27 26.60 30.03
C ILE A 125 7.01 28.02 30.55
N ASP A 126 5.83 28.59 30.31
CA ASP A 126 5.47 29.94 30.75
C ASP A 126 5.06 30.03 32.25
N TYR A 127 5.04 28.89 32.95
CA TYR A 127 4.68 28.77 34.38
C TYR A 127 5.83 28.31 35.29
N LEU A 128 7.08 28.24 34.79
CA LEU A 128 8.30 27.91 35.55
C LEU A 128 9.29 29.08 35.57
#